data_AF-G7YMP8-F1
#
_entry.id   AF-G7YMP8-F1
#
_cell.length_a   1.000
_cell.length_b   1.000
_cell.length_c   1.000
_cell.angle_alpha   90.00
_cell.angle_beta   90.00
_cell.angle_gamma   90.00
#
_symmetry.space_group_name_H-M   'P 1'
#
loop_
_entity.id
_entity.type
_entity.pdbx_description
1 polymer ?
#
loop_
_entity_poly.entity_id
_entity_poly.type
_entity_poly.pdbx_seq_one_letter_code
_entity_poly.pdbx_strand_id
1 'polypeptide(L)'
;MSVITLHDIPPWNDSPEGQEAANGHAPSALGMRVSLWRGDITKLKLDAIANAANKHLRGGGGVDGAIHRAAGSNLLHSACMALNGCPTGSAKITQGFALPAKFIIHCVGPYGENPRQLQGTYERALQLCTENNLTSIAFPCISTGIFHYPQEAAAKVAISTVLSYLSKHADIQRVVFCVFLQEDYAIYKQLLPEALSQWASNPE
;
A
#
# COMPACT_ATOMS: atom_id res chain seq x y z
N MET A 1 -1.50 21.38 8.22
CA MET A 1 -1.87 20.00 8.59
C MET A 1 -0.59 19.27 9.00
N SER A 2 -0.64 18.42 10.03
CA SER A 2 0.54 17.68 10.50
C SER A 2 0.97 16.61 9.49
N VAL A 3 2.27 16.50 9.27
CA VAL A 3 2.91 15.44 8.49
C VAL A 3 3.15 14.25 9.42
N ILE A 4 2.93 13.03 8.91
CA ILE A 4 3.14 11.77 9.65
C ILE A 4 4.33 11.04 9.06
N THR A 5 5.24 10.58 9.90
CA THR A 5 6.50 9.91 9.51
C THR A 5 6.48 8.44 9.92
N LEU A 6 7.48 7.65 9.50
CA LEU A 6 7.64 6.26 9.96
C LEU A 6 7.87 6.12 11.47
N HIS A 7 8.37 7.16 12.14
CA HIS A 7 8.49 7.15 13.60
C HIS A 7 7.11 7.12 14.28
N ASP A 8 6.11 7.73 13.64
CA ASP A 8 4.75 7.83 14.18
C ASP A 8 3.90 6.59 13.88
N ILE A 9 4.44 5.66 13.08
CA ILE A 9 3.76 4.44 12.64
C ILE A 9 4.62 3.23 13.01
N PRO A 10 4.34 2.58 14.16
CA PRO A 10 5.13 1.43 14.58
C PRO A 10 5.03 0.29 13.56
N PRO A 11 6.09 -0.52 13.38
CA PRO A 11 5.94 -1.81 12.72
C PRO A 11 4.94 -2.67 13.48
N TRP A 12 4.33 -3.65 12.80
CA TRP A 12 3.27 -4.48 13.36
C TRP A 12 3.67 -5.10 14.70
N ASN A 13 4.86 -5.71 14.77
CA ASN A 13 5.33 -6.34 16.02
C ASN A 13 5.48 -5.37 17.20
N ASP A 14 5.73 -4.08 16.95
CA ASP A 14 5.87 -3.05 17.98
C ASP A 14 4.55 -2.28 18.20
N SER A 15 3.50 -2.59 17.45
CA SER A 15 2.18 -1.97 17.62
C SER A 15 1.43 -2.65 18.76
N PRO A 16 0.53 -1.92 19.46
CA PRO A 16 -0.32 -2.52 20.48
C PRO A 16 -1.10 -3.75 19.99
N GLU A 17 -1.61 -3.69 18.76
CA GLU A 17 -2.35 -4.78 18.11
C GLU A 17 -1.47 -5.98 17.80
N GLY A 18 -0.23 -5.77 17.34
CA GLY A 18 0.69 -6.87 17.08
C GLY A 18 1.21 -7.52 18.36
N GLN A 19 1.43 -6.73 19.42
CA GLN A 19 1.79 -7.25 20.73
C GLN A 19 0.65 -8.09 21.35
N GLU A 20 -0.59 -7.60 21.23
CA GLU A 20 -1.80 -8.34 21.62
C GLU A 20 -1.91 -9.66 20.84
N ALA A 21 -1.72 -9.63 19.52
CA ALA A 21 -1.85 -10.79 18.66
C ALA A 21 -0.72 -11.82 18.80
N ALA A 22 0.49 -11.39 19.17
CA ALA A 22 1.63 -12.28 19.33
C ALA A 22 1.43 -13.28 20.47
N ASN A 23 0.65 -12.95 21.51
CA ASN A 23 0.34 -13.82 22.65
C ASN A 23 1.58 -14.56 23.22
N GLY A 24 2.72 -13.86 23.31
CA GLY A 24 3.98 -14.41 23.81
C GLY A 24 4.90 -15.09 22.78
N HIS A 25 4.52 -15.16 21.50
CA HIS A 25 5.39 -15.65 20.43
C HIS A 25 6.44 -14.60 20.03
N ALA A 26 7.60 -15.08 19.58
CA ALA A 26 8.69 -14.21 19.15
C ALA A 26 8.28 -13.37 17.92
N PRO A 27 8.74 -12.11 17.81
CA PRO A 27 8.46 -11.26 16.66
C PRO A 27 9.02 -11.85 15.37
N SER A 28 8.24 -11.85 14.28
CA SER A 28 8.74 -12.27 12.96
C SER A 28 9.51 -11.14 12.27
N ALA A 29 10.55 -11.47 11.50
CA ALA A 29 11.32 -10.47 10.74
C ALA A 29 10.43 -9.68 9.77
N LEU A 30 9.42 -10.32 9.16
CA LEU A 30 8.45 -9.66 8.30
C LEU A 30 7.51 -8.74 9.07
N GLY A 31 7.12 -9.10 10.30
CA GLY A 31 6.30 -8.25 11.17
C GLY A 31 6.99 -6.93 11.56
N MET A 32 8.33 -6.86 11.50
CA MET A 32 9.09 -5.61 11.67
C MET A 32 9.08 -4.71 10.42
N ARG A 33 8.63 -5.24 9.29
CA ARG A 33 8.70 -4.60 7.96
C ARG A 33 7.34 -4.24 7.39
N VAL A 34 6.26 -4.59 8.09
CA VAL A 34 4.90 -4.15 7.76
C VAL A 34 4.32 -3.33 8.90
N SER A 35 3.44 -2.38 8.57
CA SER A 35 2.67 -1.60 9.53
C SER A 35 1.20 -1.57 9.09
N LEU A 36 0.28 -1.48 10.05
CA LEU A 36 -1.12 -1.17 9.81
C LEU A 36 -1.41 0.23 10.37
N TRP A 37 -1.92 1.11 9.54
CA TRP A 37 -2.25 2.49 9.95
C TRP A 37 -3.55 2.95 9.33
N ARG A 38 -4.40 3.62 10.13
CA ARG A 38 -5.68 4.17 9.66
C ARG A 38 -5.60 5.68 9.54
N GLY A 39 -5.74 6.22 8.33
CA GLY A 39 -5.77 7.66 8.14
C GLY A 39 -5.64 8.12 6.67
N ASP A 40 -5.35 9.41 6.51
CA ASP A 40 -5.17 10.05 5.21
C ASP A 40 -3.75 9.80 4.68
N ILE A 41 -3.65 8.95 3.64
CA ILE A 41 -2.38 8.57 3.01
C ILE A 41 -1.59 9.79 2.49
N THR A 42 -2.25 10.92 2.19
CA THR A 42 -1.59 12.13 1.67
C THR A 42 -0.73 12.84 2.72
N LYS A 43 -0.81 12.43 4.00
CA LYS A 43 -0.03 12.99 5.11
C LYS A 43 1.28 12.25 5.37
N LEU A 44 1.47 11.09 4.75
CA LEU A 44 2.60 10.22 5.02
C LEU A 44 3.87 10.72 4.32
N LYS A 45 4.92 10.98 5.10
CA LYS A 45 6.26 11.32 4.63
C LYS A 45 7.09 10.04 4.47
N LEU A 46 6.91 9.41 3.32
CA LEU A 46 7.59 8.17 2.91
C LEU A 46 8.33 8.37 1.60
N ASP A 47 9.06 7.34 1.14
CA ASP A 47 9.62 7.38 -0.22
C ASP A 47 8.51 7.33 -1.27
N ALA A 48 7.50 6.47 -1.10
CA ALA A 48 6.33 6.43 -1.98
C ALA A 48 5.01 6.30 -1.23
N ILE A 49 3.94 6.79 -1.86
CA ILE A 49 2.57 6.37 -1.57
C ILE A 49 1.95 5.78 -2.84
N ALA A 50 1.15 4.73 -2.69
CA ALA A 50 0.37 4.19 -3.79
C ALA A 50 -0.94 4.97 -3.97
N ASN A 51 -1.34 5.17 -5.22
CA ASN A 51 -2.62 5.72 -5.62
C ASN A 51 -3.48 4.61 -6.25
N ALA A 52 -4.71 4.41 -5.77
CA ALA A 52 -5.68 3.56 -6.44
C ALA A 52 -6.32 4.31 -7.63
N ALA A 53 -5.63 4.28 -8.77
CA ALA A 53 -5.95 5.06 -9.96
C ALA A 53 -6.83 4.29 -10.95
N ASN A 54 -7.41 5.01 -11.91
CA ASN A 54 -8.04 4.42 -13.09
C ASN A 54 -7.04 4.25 -14.24
N LYS A 55 -7.37 3.39 -15.21
CA LYS A 55 -6.50 3.06 -16.37
C LYS A 55 -6.04 4.27 -17.20
N HIS A 56 -6.75 5.40 -17.14
CA HIS A 56 -6.41 6.61 -17.87
C HIS A 56 -5.45 7.53 -17.11
N LEU A 57 -5.23 7.30 -15.81
CA LEU A 57 -4.39 8.12 -14.93
C LEU A 57 -4.82 9.59 -14.87
N ARG A 58 -6.12 9.88 -15.00
CA ARG A 58 -6.63 11.27 -15.09
C ARG A 58 -7.08 11.86 -13.76
N GLY A 59 -6.84 11.17 -12.65
CA GLY A 59 -7.47 11.46 -11.37
C GLY A 59 -8.92 10.96 -11.32
N GLY A 60 -9.59 11.23 -10.21
CA GLY A 60 -10.95 10.77 -9.96
C GLY A 60 -11.49 11.18 -8.60
N GLY A 61 -12.39 10.38 -8.05
CA GLY A 61 -12.87 10.49 -6.67
C GLY A 61 -12.00 9.72 -5.66
N GLY A 62 -12.49 9.59 -4.43
CA GLY A 62 -11.83 8.77 -3.40
C GLY A 62 -10.37 9.19 -3.11
N VAL A 63 -9.51 8.19 -2.90
CA VAL A 63 -8.08 8.40 -2.61
C VAL A 63 -7.33 9.03 -3.80
N ASP A 64 -7.70 8.70 -5.04
CA ASP A 64 -7.10 9.28 -6.26
C ASP A 64 -7.32 10.79 -6.31
N GLY A 65 -8.56 11.23 -6.10
CA GLY A 65 -8.89 12.64 -5.99
C GLY A 65 -8.18 13.35 -4.81
N ALA A 66 -8.05 12.67 -3.67
CA ALA A 66 -7.33 13.22 -2.52
C ALA A 66 -5.84 13.43 -2.83
N ILE A 67 -5.19 12.45 -3.47
CA ILE A 67 -3.79 12.52 -3.89
C ILE A 67 -3.58 13.63 -4.93
N HIS A 68 -4.42 13.73 -5.96
CA HIS A 68 -4.34 14.81 -6.94
C HIS A 68 -4.45 16.20 -6.30
N ARG A 69 -5.42 16.40 -5.40
CA ARG A 69 -5.57 17.70 -4.69
C ARG A 69 -4.36 18.03 -3.83
N ALA A 70 -3.84 17.05 -3.10
CA ALA A 70 -2.72 17.25 -2.18
C ALA A 70 -1.37 17.43 -2.90
N ALA A 71 -1.14 16.74 -4.02
CA ALA A 71 0.07 16.89 -4.83
C ALA A 71 0.07 18.18 -5.67
N GLY A 72 -1.09 18.77 -5.92
CA GLY A 72 -1.30 19.87 -6.85
C GLY A 72 -1.85 19.36 -8.18
N SER A 73 -3.18 19.48 -8.36
CA SER A 73 -3.93 18.77 -9.40
C SER A 73 -3.38 18.95 -10.81
N ASN A 74 -2.99 20.17 -11.19
CA ASN A 74 -2.50 20.47 -12.53
C ASN A 74 -1.14 19.81 -12.80
N LEU A 75 -0.21 19.88 -11.85
CA LEU A 75 1.13 19.31 -12.00
C LEU A 75 1.06 17.78 -12.09
N LEU A 76 0.32 17.15 -11.16
CA LEU A 76 0.17 15.71 -11.18
C LEU A 76 -0.56 15.24 -12.44
N HIS A 77 -1.61 15.94 -12.87
CA HIS A 77 -2.34 15.60 -14.09
C HIS A 77 -1.42 15.64 -15.32
N SER A 78 -0.61 16.69 -15.49
CA SER A 78 0.35 16.78 -16.59
C SER A 78 1.36 15.64 -16.59
N ALA A 79 1.90 15.28 -15.42
CA ALA A 79 2.83 14.15 -15.29
C ALA A 79 2.17 12.82 -15.63
N CYS A 80 0.94 12.59 -15.15
CA CYS A 80 0.19 11.38 -15.47
C CYS A 80 -0.15 11.27 -16.96
N MET A 81 -0.45 12.38 -17.64
CA MET A 81 -0.71 12.38 -19.07
C MET A 81 0.52 11.93 -19.88
N ALA A 82 1.73 12.31 -19.46
CA ALA A 82 2.97 11.87 -20.09
C ALA A 82 3.21 10.36 -19.96
N LEU A 83 2.55 9.68 -19.01
CA LEU A 83 2.65 8.23 -18.83
C LEU A 83 1.83 7.41 -19.83
N ASN A 84 0.92 8.02 -20.61
CA ASN A 84 0.07 7.33 -21.59
C ASN A 84 -0.80 6.20 -20.98
N GLY A 85 -1.40 6.44 -19.81
CA GLY A 85 -2.28 5.49 -19.11
C GLY A 85 -1.52 4.31 -18.48
N CYS A 86 -2.25 3.35 -17.91
CA CYS A 86 -1.67 2.14 -17.31
C CYS A 86 -2.65 0.97 -17.42
N PRO A 87 -2.21 -0.24 -17.85
CA PRO A 87 -3.07 -1.41 -17.90
C PRO A 87 -3.49 -1.84 -16.49
N THR A 88 -4.68 -2.44 -16.39
CA THR A 88 -5.15 -3.09 -15.17
C THR A 88 -4.19 -4.22 -14.77
N GLY A 89 -3.91 -4.34 -13.48
CA GLY A 89 -2.95 -5.30 -12.96
C GLY A 89 -1.52 -4.80 -12.95
N SER A 90 -1.32 -3.47 -13.03
CA SER A 90 0.00 -2.85 -13.14
C SER A 90 0.05 -1.49 -12.45
N ALA A 91 1.22 -0.87 -12.45
CA ALA A 91 1.47 0.42 -11.84
C ALA A 91 2.52 1.25 -12.61
N LYS A 92 2.47 2.58 -12.43
CA LYS A 92 3.47 3.54 -12.92
C LYS A 92 3.84 4.57 -11.86
N ILE A 93 5.01 5.20 -11.98
CA ILE A 93 5.54 6.11 -10.96
C ILE A 93 5.61 7.56 -11.46
N THR A 94 5.33 8.52 -10.59
CA THR A 94 5.58 9.96 -10.77
C THR A 94 6.19 10.58 -9.52
N GLN A 95 6.64 11.83 -9.60
CA GLN A 95 7.06 12.61 -8.44
C GLN A 95 5.86 12.92 -7.52
N GLY A 96 6.11 13.11 -6.22
CA GLY A 96 5.10 13.44 -5.22
C GLY A 96 4.63 14.90 -5.21
N PHE A 97 5.37 15.79 -5.88
CA PHE A 97 5.08 17.22 -5.96
C PHE A 97 4.94 17.86 -4.57
N ALA A 98 3.75 18.39 -4.24
CA ALA A 98 3.49 19.04 -2.95
C ALA A 98 3.22 18.04 -1.80
N LEU A 99 3.19 16.73 -2.07
CA LEU A 99 3.05 15.73 -1.02
C LEU A 99 4.32 15.63 -0.15
N PRO A 100 4.18 15.21 1.12
CA PRO A 100 5.34 14.83 1.94
C PRO A 100 6.09 13.61 1.39
N ALA A 101 5.38 12.72 0.67
CA ALA A 101 5.99 11.56 0.01
C ALA A 101 6.78 11.98 -1.23
N LYS A 102 7.93 11.34 -1.47
CA LYS A 102 8.80 11.69 -2.62
C LYS A 102 8.19 11.29 -3.96
N PHE A 103 7.50 10.16 -4.01
CA PHE A 103 6.91 9.59 -5.22
C PHE A 103 5.45 9.16 -5.03
N ILE A 104 4.72 9.10 -6.13
CA ILE A 104 3.39 8.48 -6.21
C ILE A 104 3.49 7.29 -7.15
N ILE A 105 3.06 6.12 -6.69
CA ILE A 105 2.93 4.92 -7.53
C ILE A 105 1.45 4.72 -7.87
N HIS A 106 1.09 5.01 -9.11
CA HIS A 106 -0.27 4.91 -9.63
C HIS A 106 -0.60 3.47 -9.99
N CYS A 107 -1.37 2.82 -9.12
CA CYS A 107 -1.79 1.43 -9.20
C CYS A 107 -3.17 1.33 -9.88
N VAL A 108 -3.28 0.53 -10.94
CA VAL A 108 -4.56 0.28 -11.63
C VAL A 108 -5.05 -1.12 -11.29
N GLY A 109 -5.84 -1.22 -10.23
CA GLY A 109 -6.47 -2.47 -9.79
C GLY A 109 -7.65 -2.89 -10.69
N PRO A 110 -8.13 -4.15 -10.54
CA PRO A 110 -9.27 -4.66 -11.28
C PRO A 110 -10.61 -4.05 -10.84
N TYR A 111 -11.60 -4.11 -11.73
CA TYR A 111 -13.01 -4.02 -11.37
C TYR A 111 -13.53 -5.39 -10.97
N GLY A 112 -14.25 -5.46 -9.86
CA GLY A 112 -14.69 -6.70 -9.25
C GLY A 112 -13.53 -7.55 -8.74
N GLU A 113 -13.86 -8.75 -8.28
CA GLU A 113 -12.88 -9.70 -7.78
C GLU A 113 -12.06 -10.31 -8.92
N ASN A 114 -10.77 -9.95 -8.97
CA ASN A 114 -9.78 -10.59 -9.83
C ASN A 114 -8.43 -10.67 -9.09
N PRO A 115 -8.19 -11.77 -8.34
CA PRO A 115 -7.00 -11.90 -7.51
C PRO A 115 -5.69 -11.76 -8.28
N ARG A 116 -5.61 -12.31 -9.50
CA ARG A 116 -4.40 -12.26 -10.34
C ARG A 116 -4.04 -10.83 -10.73
N GLN A 117 -5.02 -10.02 -11.13
CA GLN A 117 -4.77 -8.62 -11.48
C GLN A 117 -4.48 -7.79 -10.22
N LEU A 118 -5.18 -8.02 -9.12
CA LEU A 118 -4.89 -7.29 -7.89
C LEU A 118 -3.46 -7.60 -7.39
N GLN A 119 -3.06 -8.88 -7.39
CA GLN A 119 -1.69 -9.31 -7.09
C GLN A 119 -0.67 -8.60 -7.99
N GLY A 120 -0.84 -8.66 -9.32
CA GLY A 120 0.08 -7.99 -10.26
C GLY A 120 0.20 -6.48 -10.04
N THR A 121 -0.88 -5.85 -9.54
CA THR A 121 -0.86 -4.43 -9.17
C THR A 121 0.09 -4.15 -8.00
N TYR A 122 -0.01 -4.94 -6.92
CA TYR A 122 0.89 -4.81 -5.76
C TYR A 122 2.33 -5.19 -6.11
N GLU A 123 2.53 -6.28 -6.84
CA GLU A 123 3.87 -6.73 -7.28
C GLU A 123 4.55 -5.65 -8.12
N ARG A 124 3.86 -5.07 -9.11
CA ARG A 124 4.45 -4.01 -9.94
C ARG A 124 4.80 -2.77 -9.14
N ALA A 125 3.96 -2.40 -8.16
CA ALA A 125 4.24 -1.26 -7.29
C ALA A 125 5.48 -1.49 -6.40
N LEU A 126 5.65 -2.70 -5.87
CA LEU A 126 6.83 -3.06 -5.09
C LEU A 126 8.09 -3.12 -5.97
N GLN A 127 8.00 -3.68 -7.18
CA GLN A 127 9.09 -3.65 -8.17
C GLN A 127 9.53 -2.23 -8.51
N LEU A 128 8.59 -1.29 -8.68
CA LEU A 128 8.91 0.12 -8.89
C LEU A 128 9.67 0.72 -7.70
N CYS A 129 9.41 0.27 -6.47
CA CYS A 129 10.18 0.70 -5.31
C CYS A 129 11.63 0.22 -5.42
N THR A 130 11.86 -1.06 -5.68
CA THR A 130 13.20 -1.64 -5.86
C THR A 130 13.96 -0.98 -7.02
N GLU A 131 13.31 -0.83 -8.18
CA GLU A 131 13.89 -0.18 -9.39
C GLU A 131 14.34 1.27 -9.12
N ASN A 132 13.68 1.97 -8.19
CA ASN A 132 13.95 3.37 -7.86
C ASN A 132 14.67 3.55 -6.51
N ASN A 133 15.17 2.47 -5.90
CA ASN A 133 15.83 2.47 -4.59
C ASN A 133 14.97 3.11 -3.47
N LEU A 134 13.67 2.84 -3.49
CA LEU A 134 12.72 3.32 -2.49
C LEU A 134 12.60 2.29 -1.37
N THR A 135 12.74 2.75 -0.14
CA THR A 135 12.81 1.89 1.05
C THR A 135 11.49 1.82 1.80
N SER A 136 10.53 2.69 1.47
CA SER A 136 9.24 2.77 2.14
C SER A 136 8.08 3.09 1.22
N ILE A 137 6.96 2.38 1.38
CA ILE A 137 5.73 2.61 0.62
C ILE A 137 4.49 2.42 1.50
N ALA A 138 3.47 3.26 1.30
CA ALA A 138 2.12 3.02 1.83
C ALA A 138 1.14 2.61 0.73
N PHE A 139 0.29 1.62 1.02
CA PHE A 139 -0.80 1.19 0.15
C PHE A 139 -2.17 1.55 0.72
N PRO A 140 -3.07 2.17 -0.06
CA PRO A 140 -4.49 2.20 0.27
C PRO A 140 -5.14 0.83 -0.03
N CYS A 141 -6.41 0.66 0.33
CA CYS A 141 -7.20 -0.51 -0.09
C CYS A 141 -7.52 -0.43 -1.60
N ILE A 142 -6.63 -0.94 -2.45
CA ILE A 142 -6.80 -0.91 -3.91
C ILE A 142 -8.02 -1.76 -4.31
N SER A 143 -8.85 -1.20 -5.19
CA SER A 143 -10.07 -1.79 -5.75
C SER A 143 -11.28 -1.99 -4.82
N THR A 144 -11.20 -1.70 -3.51
CA THR A 144 -12.31 -1.97 -2.57
C THR A 144 -13.41 -0.90 -2.53
N GLY A 145 -13.17 0.27 -3.12
CA GLY A 145 -14.16 1.35 -3.22
C GLY A 145 -15.07 1.19 -4.44
N ILE A 146 -15.01 2.17 -5.34
CA ILE A 146 -15.84 2.23 -6.57
C ILE A 146 -15.63 1.00 -7.49
N PHE A 147 -14.52 0.27 -7.32
CA PHE A 147 -14.21 -0.90 -8.14
C PHE A 147 -14.78 -2.22 -7.57
N HIS A 148 -15.45 -2.18 -6.42
CA HIS A 148 -16.29 -3.27 -5.87
C HIS A 148 -15.57 -4.60 -5.59
N TYR A 149 -14.26 -4.59 -5.31
CA TYR A 149 -13.59 -5.79 -4.78
C TYR A 149 -13.98 -6.00 -3.31
N PRO A 150 -14.45 -7.18 -2.89
CA PRO A 150 -14.76 -7.45 -1.47
C PRO A 150 -13.56 -7.19 -0.56
N GLN A 151 -13.74 -6.43 0.53
CA GLN A 151 -12.62 -5.92 1.33
C GLN A 151 -11.74 -7.04 1.92
N GLU A 152 -12.34 -8.09 2.49
CA GLU A 152 -11.60 -9.20 3.09
C GLU A 152 -10.78 -9.98 2.04
N ALA A 153 -11.37 -10.26 0.87
CA ALA A 153 -10.69 -10.95 -0.21
C ALA A 153 -9.53 -10.09 -0.78
N ALA A 154 -9.73 -8.77 -0.90
CA ALA A 154 -8.68 -7.84 -1.33
C ALA A 154 -7.54 -7.77 -0.31
N ALA A 155 -7.86 -7.72 0.99
CA ALA A 155 -6.88 -7.68 2.06
C ALA A 155 -6.00 -8.94 2.08
N LYS A 156 -6.60 -10.13 1.87
CA LYS A 156 -5.84 -11.39 1.74
C LYS A 156 -4.82 -11.33 0.60
N VAL A 157 -5.22 -10.82 -0.57
CA VAL A 157 -4.31 -10.66 -1.72
C VAL A 157 -3.21 -9.63 -1.42
N ALA A 158 -3.57 -8.47 -0.83
CA ALA A 158 -2.62 -7.43 -0.50
C ALA A 158 -1.54 -7.93 0.49
N ILE A 159 -1.97 -8.56 1.59
CA ILE A 159 -1.09 -9.07 2.64
C ILE A 159 -0.18 -10.17 2.07
N SER A 160 -0.73 -11.18 1.40
CA SER A 160 0.07 -12.30 0.88
C SER A 160 1.11 -11.84 -0.14
N THR A 161 0.73 -10.93 -1.04
CA THR A 161 1.63 -10.38 -2.07
C THR A 161 2.75 -9.58 -1.44
N VAL A 162 2.44 -8.69 -0.49
CA VAL A 162 3.46 -7.88 0.20
C VAL A 162 4.42 -8.75 0.99
N LEU A 163 3.92 -9.72 1.77
CA LEU A 163 4.78 -10.59 2.57
C LEU A 163 5.69 -11.47 1.69
N SER A 164 5.15 -12.03 0.60
CA SER A 164 5.94 -12.81 -0.37
C SER A 164 7.02 -11.98 -1.06
N TYR A 165 6.73 -10.72 -1.39
CA TYR A 165 7.73 -9.85 -1.98
C TYR A 165 8.82 -9.49 -0.97
N LEU A 166 8.43 -9.08 0.25
CA LEU A 166 9.39 -8.68 1.28
C LEU A 166 10.29 -9.84 1.72
N SER A 167 9.82 -11.09 1.71
CA SER A 167 10.68 -12.24 2.05
C SER A 167 11.84 -12.44 1.08
N LYS A 168 11.69 -11.99 -0.17
CA LYS A 168 12.69 -12.12 -1.26
C LYS A 168 13.53 -10.85 -1.49
N HIS A 169 13.06 -9.71 -0.99
CA HIS A 169 13.61 -8.39 -1.29
C HIS A 169 13.89 -7.62 0.00
N ALA A 170 15.16 -7.47 0.39
CA ALA A 170 15.55 -6.81 1.64
C ALA A 170 15.64 -5.28 1.55
N ASP A 171 15.54 -4.71 0.36
CA ASP A 171 15.68 -3.27 0.06
C ASP A 171 14.52 -2.42 0.59
N ILE A 172 13.29 -2.96 0.59
CA ILE A 172 12.12 -2.28 1.16
C ILE A 172 12.05 -2.51 2.67
N GLN A 173 12.35 -1.48 3.45
CA GLN A 173 12.40 -1.55 4.91
C GLN A 173 11.00 -1.48 5.57
N ARG A 174 10.05 -0.78 4.95
CA ARG A 174 8.71 -0.63 5.51
C ARG A 174 7.60 -0.55 4.46
N VAL A 175 6.62 -1.44 4.56
CA VAL A 175 5.33 -1.32 3.86
C VAL A 175 4.24 -0.96 4.86
N VAL A 176 3.48 0.08 4.57
CA VAL A 176 2.35 0.52 5.41
C VAL A 176 1.04 0.18 4.71
N PHE A 177 0.22 -0.68 5.31
CA PHE A 177 -1.18 -0.83 4.93
C PHE A 177 -1.96 0.37 5.50
N CYS A 178 -2.16 1.40 4.66
CA CYS A 178 -2.81 2.65 5.00
C CYS A 178 -4.31 2.55 4.69
N VAL A 179 -5.07 2.00 5.63
CA VAL A 179 -6.52 1.85 5.51
C VAL A 179 -7.24 3.16 5.86
N PHE A 180 -8.47 3.34 5.38
CA PHE A 180 -9.27 4.53 5.69
C PHE A 180 -10.50 4.19 6.54
N LEU A 181 -11.24 3.15 6.17
CA LEU A 181 -12.44 2.74 6.88
C LEU A 181 -12.08 1.91 8.12
N GLN A 182 -12.92 1.99 9.15
CA GLN A 182 -12.77 1.16 10.35
C GLN A 182 -12.96 -0.33 10.05
N GLU A 183 -13.81 -0.66 9.07
CA GLU A 183 -14.05 -2.04 8.63
C GLU A 183 -12.78 -2.65 8.02
N ASP A 184 -12.12 -1.93 7.11
CA ASP A 184 -10.83 -2.35 6.55
C ASP A 184 -9.79 -2.53 7.67
N TYR A 185 -9.72 -1.61 8.63
CA TYR A 185 -8.78 -1.73 9.75
C TYR A 185 -9.03 -2.99 10.57
N ALA A 186 -10.28 -3.32 10.88
CA ALA A 186 -10.64 -4.54 11.60
C ALA A 186 -10.24 -5.80 10.82
N ILE A 187 -10.49 -5.82 9.50
CA ILE A 187 -10.12 -6.92 8.61
C ILE A 187 -8.60 -7.13 8.63
N TYR A 188 -7.81 -6.08 8.40
CA TYR A 188 -6.34 -6.20 8.40
C TYR A 188 -5.79 -6.58 9.77
N LYS A 189 -6.36 -6.04 10.88
CA LYS A 189 -5.97 -6.41 12.24
C LYS A 189 -6.15 -7.91 12.50
N GLN A 190 -7.22 -8.52 11.95
CA GLN A 190 -7.45 -9.96 12.06
C GLN A 190 -6.50 -10.77 11.18
N LEU A 191 -6.31 -10.38 9.92
CA LEU A 191 -5.61 -11.20 8.92
C LEU A 191 -4.08 -11.15 9.03
N LEU A 192 -3.49 -10.03 9.46
CA LEU A 192 -2.04 -9.88 9.56
C LEU A 192 -1.35 -10.94 10.45
N PRO A 193 -1.81 -11.19 11.70
CA PRO A 193 -1.16 -12.18 12.56
C PRO A 193 -1.27 -13.61 12.01
N GLU A 194 -2.41 -13.97 11.39
CA GLU A 194 -2.58 -15.26 10.73
C GLU A 194 -1.56 -15.43 9.57
N ALA A 195 -1.45 -14.43 8.70
CA ALA A 195 -0.55 -14.47 7.56
C ALA A 195 0.93 -14.49 7.97
N LEU A 196 1.32 -13.69 8.97
CA LEU A 196 2.70 -13.67 9.48
C LEU A 196 3.09 -15.01 10.11
N SER A 197 2.16 -15.67 10.80
CA SER A 197 2.40 -16.99 11.42
C SER A 197 2.59 -18.09 10.37
N GLN A 198 1.82 -18.03 9.27
CA GLN A 198 1.95 -18.96 8.15
C GLN A 198 3.34 -18.83 7.47
N TRP A 199 3.79 -17.59 7.23
CA TRP A 199 5.11 -17.33 6.64
C TRP A 199 6.28 -17.72 7.55
N ALA A 200 6.13 -17.56 8.88
CA ALA A 200 7.15 -18.03 9.82
C ALA A 200 7.29 -19.56 9.81
N SER A 201 6.20 -20.27 9.50
CA SER A 201 6.17 -21.74 9.49
C SER A 201 6.65 -22.34 8.15
N ASN A 202 6.52 -21.59 7.04
CA ASN A 202 6.92 -22.00 5.69
C ASN A 202 7.62 -20.84 4.95
N PRO A 203 8.87 -20.51 5.29
CA PRO A 203 9.68 -19.64 4.45
C PRO A 203 9.97 -20.36 3.13
N GLU A 204 9.46 -19.82 2.00
CA GLU A 204 9.77 -20.32 0.65
C GLU A 204 11.28 -20.39 0.35
#